data_AF-A0A524R0W8-F1
#
_entry.id   AF-A0A524R0W8-F1
#
_cell.length_a   1.000
_cell.length_b   1.000
_cell.length_c   1.000
_cell.angle_alpha   90.00
_cell.angle_beta   90.00
_cell.angle_gamma   90.00
#
_symmetry.space_group_name_H-M   'P 1'
#
loop_
_entity.id
_entity.type
_entity.pdbx_description
1 polymer ?
#
loop_
_entity_poly.entity_id
_entity_poly.type
_entity_poly.pdbx_seq_one_letter_code
_entity_poly.pdbx_strand_id
1 'polypeptide(L)'
;ALQSVSSAAATLLEKKAPPPPPPPPEPTPEPAAEPAPPGTPPSAPSGEGTPADLRPPPQSPAPAPIAVTSPPPAHRNPEPQGPDQAKAVVASAARILREDDPRSPVPYLLVRGLRWGEVRARVDGIDPQLLEAPTPEDRRRLRSFFLDEQWEELLAASEEVMASEAGRGWLDLQRYSILAADKLGKEYRPVASALRGALKLLLEDLPSLAEATLMDDSSSASSETLAWLKAAGFVESGETGDPLPGEDTDPDQVRREASFERAQKMVQGGDPDGAIRLLMRRGDVERSERARFITRAEAAAIMVSRGELVVARPILDELLKEVDQHNLEDWEAGEIVARPLGLLYRCLDPSEGPIRQQIYQRICRLDPLLARSIGEAGRG
;
A
#
# COMPACT_ATOMS: atom_id res chain seq x y z
N ALA A 1 9.29 53.53 21.65
CA ALA A 1 8.00 54.17 21.34
C ALA A 1 8.16 54.95 20.05
N LEU A 2 7.17 54.88 19.14
CA LEU A 2 7.12 55.54 17.82
C LEU A 2 7.95 54.88 16.70
N GLN A 3 7.61 53.65 16.32
CA GLN A 3 7.77 53.15 14.93
C GLN A 3 6.99 51.86 14.61
N SER A 4 6.03 51.46 15.45
CA SER A 4 5.30 50.18 15.31
C SER A 4 3.78 50.31 15.06
N VAL A 5 3.26 51.50 14.79
CA VAL A 5 1.80 51.71 14.61
C VAL A 5 1.53 52.78 13.55
N SER A 6 1.86 52.53 12.26
CA SER A 6 1.41 53.43 11.16
C SER A 6 1.49 52.87 9.74
N SER A 7 1.35 51.57 9.49
CA SER A 7 0.86 51.15 8.15
C SER A 7 0.06 49.84 8.11
N ALA A 8 -0.39 49.35 9.27
CA ALA A 8 -1.35 48.25 9.37
C ALA A 8 -2.80 48.66 8.99
N ALA A 9 -3.00 49.79 8.32
CA ALA A 9 -4.32 50.31 7.92
C ALA A 9 -4.39 50.86 6.47
N ALA A 10 -3.37 50.65 5.63
CA ALA A 10 -3.37 51.18 4.26
C ALA A 10 -3.17 50.13 3.13
N THR A 11 -3.10 48.83 3.45
CA THR A 11 -2.94 47.77 2.43
C THR A 11 -4.10 46.76 2.45
N LEU A 12 -5.32 47.28 2.66
CA LEU A 12 -6.58 46.51 2.65
C LEU A 12 -7.51 46.90 1.49
N LEU A 13 -6.98 47.49 0.42
CA LEU A 13 -7.77 47.95 -0.72
C LEU A 13 -7.05 47.71 -2.05
N GLU A 14 -6.92 46.45 -2.45
CA GLU A 14 -6.68 46.06 -3.84
C GLU A 14 -7.10 44.60 -4.07
N LYS A 15 -8.40 44.35 -3.87
CA LYS A 15 -9.07 43.14 -4.33
C LYS A 15 -9.15 43.22 -5.86
N LYS A 16 -8.17 42.62 -6.54
CA LYS A 16 -8.12 42.51 -8.00
C LYS A 16 -9.25 41.59 -8.48
N ALA A 17 -10.22 42.16 -9.19
CA ALA A 17 -11.31 41.42 -9.81
C ALA A 17 -10.79 40.43 -10.88
N PRO A 18 -11.42 39.26 -11.07
CA PRO A 18 -11.02 38.31 -12.10
C PRO A 18 -11.37 38.84 -13.51
N PRO A 19 -10.59 38.47 -14.55
CA PRO A 19 -10.84 38.89 -15.93
C PRO A 19 -12.14 38.28 -16.50
N PRO A 20 -12.79 38.94 -17.48
CA PRO A 20 -14.01 38.43 -18.10
C PRO A 20 -13.76 37.16 -18.94
N PRO A 21 -14.76 36.28 -19.07
CA PRO A 21 -14.63 35.04 -19.84
C PRO A 21 -14.50 35.30 -21.35
N PRO A 22 -13.81 34.42 -22.10
CA PRO A 22 -13.65 34.55 -23.53
C PRO A 22 -15.00 34.35 -24.27
N PRO A 23 -15.15 34.96 -25.47
CA PRO A 23 -16.37 34.82 -26.27
C PRO A 23 -16.55 33.36 -26.76
N PRO A 24 -17.81 32.92 -26.98
CA PRO A 24 -18.09 31.57 -27.46
C PRO A 24 -17.56 31.35 -28.89
N PRO A 25 -17.13 30.12 -29.23
CA PRO A 25 -16.66 29.81 -30.57
C PRO A 25 -17.80 29.87 -31.60
N GLU A 26 -17.51 30.41 -32.78
CA GLU A 26 -18.39 30.40 -33.95
C GLU A 26 -18.66 28.95 -34.42
N PRO A 27 -19.87 28.65 -34.93
CA PRO A 27 -20.21 27.31 -35.38
C PRO A 27 -19.50 26.95 -36.68
N THR A 28 -18.72 25.87 -36.65
CA THR A 28 -18.21 25.20 -37.85
C THR A 28 -19.38 24.62 -38.66
N PRO A 29 -19.44 24.81 -39.99
CA PRO A 29 -20.55 24.32 -40.80
C PRO A 29 -20.50 22.79 -40.95
N GLU A 30 -21.68 22.19 -40.82
CA GLU A 30 -21.99 20.78 -41.07
C GLU A 30 -21.78 20.44 -42.58
N PRO A 31 -21.18 19.31 -42.95
CA PRO A 31 -21.05 18.93 -44.36
C PRO A 31 -22.38 18.39 -44.90
N ALA A 32 -22.75 18.91 -46.07
CA ALA A 32 -23.93 18.58 -46.84
C ALA A 32 -24.02 17.07 -47.17
N ALA A 33 -25.20 16.49 -46.93
CA ALA A 33 -25.57 15.18 -47.44
C ALA A 33 -25.91 15.26 -48.94
N GLU A 34 -25.26 14.41 -49.73
CA GLU A 34 -25.52 14.18 -51.15
C GLU A 34 -26.80 13.31 -51.34
N PRO A 35 -27.61 13.55 -52.39
CA PRO A 35 -28.96 12.98 -52.50
C PRO A 35 -28.97 11.61 -53.22
N ALA A 36 -29.85 10.72 -52.77
CA ALA A 36 -30.21 9.48 -53.45
C ALA A 36 -31.25 9.72 -54.59
N PRO A 37 -31.29 8.85 -55.63
CA PRO A 37 -31.90 9.16 -56.94
C PRO A 37 -33.43 8.94 -57.00
N PRO A 38 -34.10 9.43 -58.07
CA PRO A 38 -35.54 9.65 -58.09
C PRO A 38 -36.34 8.44 -58.58
N GLY A 39 -37.49 8.20 -57.93
CA GLY A 39 -38.58 7.37 -58.44
C GLY A 39 -39.87 8.21 -58.58
N THR A 40 -40.32 8.39 -59.81
CA THR A 40 -41.66 8.91 -60.19
C THR A 40 -42.51 7.73 -60.69
N PRO A 41 -43.85 7.84 -60.84
CA PRO A 41 -44.83 8.78 -60.28
C PRO A 41 -46.05 8.08 -59.61
N PRO A 42 -46.99 8.81 -58.98
CA PRO A 42 -48.33 8.31 -58.71
C PRO A 42 -49.34 8.83 -59.75
N SER A 43 -50.39 8.04 -60.02
CA SER A 43 -51.64 8.52 -60.62
C SER A 43 -52.80 7.69 -60.07
N ALA A 44 -53.68 8.36 -59.33
CA ALA A 44 -55.07 7.94 -59.12
C ALA A 44 -55.94 8.50 -60.26
N PRO A 45 -57.16 7.98 -60.48
CA PRO A 45 -58.30 8.66 -59.86
C PRO A 45 -59.49 7.76 -59.44
N SER A 46 -60.23 8.29 -58.45
CA SER A 46 -61.69 8.35 -58.26
C SER A 46 -62.63 7.15 -58.48
N GLY A 47 -63.54 6.94 -57.51
CA GLY A 47 -64.82 6.23 -57.68
C GLY A 47 -65.63 6.09 -56.38
N GLU A 48 -66.83 6.68 -56.36
CA GLU A 48 -67.84 6.81 -55.28
C GLU A 48 -68.42 5.50 -54.68
N GLY A 49 -69.02 5.60 -53.48
CA GLY A 49 -70.13 4.71 -53.06
C GLY A 49 -70.27 4.39 -51.55
N THR A 50 -71.15 5.12 -50.85
CA THR A 50 -71.74 4.89 -49.49
C THR A 50 -72.84 3.78 -49.56
N PRO A 51 -73.49 3.22 -48.49
CA PRO A 51 -73.44 3.43 -47.03
C PRO A 51 -73.25 2.21 -46.10
N ALA A 52 -72.89 2.56 -44.86
CA ALA A 52 -73.25 2.01 -43.54
C ALA A 52 -73.96 0.65 -43.41
N ASP A 53 -73.39 -0.20 -42.54
CA ASP A 53 -74.17 -1.13 -41.70
C ASP A 53 -73.61 -1.20 -40.27
N LEU A 54 -74.52 -1.46 -39.33
CA LEU A 54 -74.46 -1.21 -37.88
C LEU A 54 -73.87 -2.40 -37.08
N ARG A 55 -72.90 -2.06 -36.22
CA ARG A 55 -72.36 -2.69 -34.98
C ARG A 55 -72.91 -4.06 -34.47
N PRO A 56 -72.04 -4.87 -33.82
CA PRO A 56 -72.02 -4.92 -32.34
C PRO A 56 -70.60 -4.82 -31.72
N PRO A 57 -70.47 -4.54 -30.41
CA PRO A 57 -69.22 -4.07 -29.78
C PRO A 57 -68.18 -5.19 -29.55
N PRO A 58 -66.87 -4.93 -29.66
CA PRO A 58 -65.85 -5.88 -29.22
C PRO A 58 -65.75 -5.91 -27.69
N GLN A 59 -65.73 -7.14 -27.18
CA GLN A 59 -65.43 -7.50 -25.80
C GLN A 59 -64.00 -7.08 -25.44
N SER A 60 -63.80 -6.54 -24.23
CA SER A 60 -62.48 -6.26 -23.66
C SER A 60 -61.63 -7.54 -23.59
N PRO A 61 -60.44 -7.60 -24.21
CA PRO A 61 -59.42 -8.58 -23.85
C PRO A 61 -58.57 -8.06 -22.69
N ALA A 62 -58.26 -8.96 -21.77
CA ALA A 62 -57.35 -8.79 -20.63
C ALA A 62 -55.95 -8.30 -21.06
N PRO A 63 -55.18 -7.63 -20.18
CA PRO A 63 -53.86 -7.12 -20.54
C PRO A 63 -52.92 -8.27 -20.89
N ALA A 64 -52.29 -8.16 -22.07
CA ALA A 64 -51.23 -9.05 -22.50
C ALA A 64 -50.02 -8.94 -21.55
N PRO A 65 -49.29 -10.04 -21.30
CA PRO A 65 -48.07 -9.99 -20.50
C PRO A 65 -47.07 -9.07 -21.21
N ILE A 66 -46.49 -8.15 -20.44
CA ILE A 66 -45.42 -7.28 -20.90
C ILE A 66 -44.28 -8.21 -21.36
N ALA A 67 -44.02 -8.22 -22.67
CA ALA A 67 -42.85 -8.88 -23.21
C ALA A 67 -41.63 -8.18 -22.62
N VAL A 68 -40.96 -8.86 -21.69
CA VAL A 68 -39.63 -8.48 -21.24
C VAL A 68 -38.75 -8.59 -22.47
N THR A 69 -38.44 -7.46 -23.10
CA THR A 69 -37.41 -7.39 -24.13
C THR A 69 -36.13 -7.92 -23.53
N SER A 70 -35.73 -9.12 -23.92
CA SER A 70 -34.43 -9.66 -23.56
C SER A 70 -33.36 -8.69 -24.06
N PRO A 71 -32.29 -8.43 -23.28
CA PRO A 71 -31.18 -7.62 -23.76
C PRO A 71 -30.63 -8.24 -25.06
N PRO A 72 -30.07 -7.41 -25.96
CA PRO A 72 -29.48 -7.91 -27.20
C PRO A 72 -28.44 -9.01 -26.89
N PRO A 73 -28.27 -10.01 -27.78
CA PRO A 73 -27.35 -11.09 -27.54
C PRO A 73 -25.96 -10.49 -27.30
N ALA A 74 -25.42 -10.70 -26.09
CA ALA A 74 -24.04 -10.37 -25.81
C ALA A 74 -23.19 -11.01 -26.90
N HIS A 75 -22.43 -10.20 -27.64
CA HIS A 75 -21.40 -10.70 -28.53
C HIS A 75 -20.50 -11.60 -27.67
N ARG A 76 -20.66 -12.92 -27.80
CA ARG A 76 -19.79 -13.87 -27.11
C ARG A 76 -18.43 -13.73 -27.75
N ASN A 77 -17.53 -13.03 -27.07
CA ASN A 77 -16.12 -13.13 -27.41
C ASN A 77 -15.73 -14.61 -27.38
N PRO A 78 -14.97 -15.09 -28.36
CA PRO A 78 -14.54 -16.49 -28.39
C PRO A 78 -13.81 -16.82 -27.09
N GLU A 79 -14.23 -17.90 -26.45
CA GLU A 79 -13.61 -18.40 -25.22
C GLU A 79 -12.16 -18.81 -25.53
N PRO A 80 -11.17 -18.45 -24.69
CA PRO A 80 -9.78 -18.79 -24.94
C PRO A 80 -9.61 -20.31 -24.98
N GLN A 81 -8.98 -20.82 -26.06
CA GLN A 81 -8.84 -22.26 -26.30
C GLN A 81 -7.65 -22.90 -25.58
N GLY A 82 -7.01 -22.18 -24.66
CA GLY A 82 -5.91 -22.69 -23.85
C GLY A 82 -5.25 -21.64 -22.97
N PRO A 83 -4.31 -22.04 -22.09
CA PRO A 83 -3.66 -21.15 -21.14
C PRO A 83 -2.98 -19.93 -21.79
N ASP A 84 -2.28 -20.13 -22.91
CA ASP A 84 -1.56 -19.01 -23.57
C ASP A 84 -2.52 -18.00 -24.20
N GLN A 85 -3.64 -18.48 -24.78
CA GLN A 85 -4.70 -17.59 -25.27
C GLN A 85 -5.38 -16.86 -24.12
N ALA A 86 -5.61 -17.52 -22.98
CA ALA A 86 -6.19 -16.89 -21.80
C ALA A 86 -5.27 -15.79 -21.25
N LYS A 87 -3.97 -16.05 -21.15
CA LYS A 87 -2.95 -15.05 -20.77
C LYS A 87 -2.95 -13.86 -21.72
N ALA A 88 -3.01 -14.11 -23.04
CA ALA A 88 -3.07 -13.06 -24.05
C ALA A 88 -4.37 -12.23 -23.94
N VAL A 89 -5.50 -12.85 -23.62
CA VAL A 89 -6.77 -12.15 -23.35
C VAL A 89 -6.64 -11.24 -22.12
N VAL A 90 -6.03 -11.71 -21.03
CA VAL A 90 -5.79 -10.87 -19.84
C VAL A 90 -4.89 -9.68 -20.16
N ALA A 91 -3.79 -9.90 -20.89
CA ALA A 91 -2.89 -8.83 -21.32
C ALA A 91 -3.61 -7.80 -22.21
N SER A 92 -4.41 -8.26 -23.17
CA SER A 92 -5.20 -7.41 -24.05
C SER A 92 -6.26 -6.61 -23.29
N ALA A 93 -6.99 -7.26 -22.37
CA ALA A 93 -7.99 -6.59 -21.53
C ALA A 93 -7.34 -5.51 -20.64
N ALA A 94 -6.20 -5.80 -20.04
CA ALA A 94 -5.45 -4.81 -19.25
C ALA A 94 -4.99 -3.63 -20.11
N ARG A 95 -4.56 -3.86 -21.36
CA ARG A 95 -4.22 -2.76 -22.28
C ARG A 95 -5.43 -1.89 -22.60
N ILE A 96 -6.57 -2.49 -22.97
CA ILE A 96 -7.80 -1.75 -23.29
C ILE A 96 -8.28 -0.92 -22.09
N LEU A 97 -8.28 -1.51 -20.89
CA LEU A 97 -8.67 -0.79 -19.66
C LEU A 97 -7.76 0.39 -19.36
N ARG A 98 -6.47 0.30 -19.71
CA ARG A 98 -5.50 1.39 -19.54
C ARG A 98 -5.65 2.49 -20.58
N GLU A 99 -6.04 2.14 -21.80
CA GLU A 99 -6.37 3.10 -22.87
C GLU A 99 -7.63 3.91 -22.52
N ASP A 100 -8.61 3.27 -21.85
CA ASP A 100 -9.83 3.92 -21.37
C ASP A 100 -9.58 4.82 -20.14
N ASP A 101 -8.93 4.28 -19.10
CA ASP A 101 -8.53 5.06 -17.93
C ASP A 101 -7.14 4.65 -17.40
N PRO A 102 -6.08 5.41 -17.75
CA PRO A 102 -4.72 5.12 -17.27
C PRO A 102 -4.55 5.44 -15.78
N ARG A 103 -5.50 6.11 -15.13
CA ARG A 103 -5.45 6.44 -13.69
C ARG A 103 -6.08 5.34 -12.83
N SER A 104 -6.74 4.36 -13.45
CA SER A 104 -7.29 3.20 -12.78
C SER A 104 -6.17 2.21 -12.40
N PRO A 105 -6.08 1.73 -11.15
CA PRO A 105 -5.09 0.72 -10.77
C PRO A 105 -5.42 -0.69 -11.33
N VAL A 106 -6.64 -0.92 -11.80
CA VAL A 106 -7.11 -2.23 -12.28
C VAL A 106 -6.21 -2.84 -13.37
N PRO A 107 -5.95 -2.16 -14.51
CA PRO A 107 -5.12 -2.74 -15.58
C PRO A 107 -3.71 -3.12 -15.12
N TYR A 108 -3.13 -2.35 -14.20
CA TYR A 108 -1.80 -2.56 -13.65
C TYR A 108 -1.73 -3.80 -12.74
N LEU A 109 -2.77 -4.01 -11.93
CA LEU A 109 -2.87 -5.16 -11.04
C LEU A 109 -3.19 -6.47 -11.78
N LEU A 110 -3.96 -6.41 -12.88
CA LEU A 110 -4.30 -7.61 -13.67
C LEU A 110 -3.05 -8.30 -14.24
N VAL A 111 -2.16 -7.54 -14.88
CA VAL A 111 -0.92 -8.10 -15.47
C VAL A 111 0.03 -8.63 -14.40
N ARG A 112 0.07 -8.00 -13.22
CA ARG A 112 0.88 -8.44 -12.07
C ARG A 112 0.31 -9.69 -11.41
N GLY A 113 -1.00 -9.75 -11.21
CA GLY A 113 -1.68 -10.95 -10.72
C GLY A 113 -1.43 -12.15 -11.64
N LEU A 114 -1.43 -11.93 -12.96
CA LEU A 114 -1.07 -12.96 -13.92
C LEU A 114 0.40 -13.39 -13.78
N ARG A 115 1.34 -12.46 -13.95
CA ARG A 115 2.78 -12.81 -14.06
C ARG A 115 3.40 -13.24 -12.75
N TRP A 116 3.05 -12.57 -11.65
CA TRP A 116 3.58 -12.96 -10.36
C TRP A 116 2.85 -14.16 -9.76
N GLY A 117 1.63 -14.45 -10.22
CA GLY A 117 0.96 -15.72 -9.93
C GLY A 117 1.73 -16.92 -10.51
N GLU A 118 2.29 -16.78 -11.72
CA GLU A 118 3.13 -17.83 -12.34
C GLU A 118 4.38 -18.13 -11.51
N VAL A 119 5.05 -17.11 -10.97
CA VAL A 119 6.27 -17.28 -10.16
C VAL A 119 5.96 -17.85 -8.77
N ARG A 120 4.82 -17.49 -8.18
CA ARG A 120 4.38 -17.99 -6.86
C ARG A 120 3.82 -19.40 -6.87
N ALA A 121 3.62 -20.02 -8.03
CA ALA A 121 2.97 -21.32 -8.13
C ALA A 121 3.79 -22.48 -7.51
N ARG A 122 5.05 -22.26 -7.13
CA ARG A 122 5.93 -23.29 -6.54
C ARG A 122 6.17 -23.04 -5.06
N VAL A 123 6.11 -24.12 -4.29
CA VAL A 123 6.36 -24.11 -2.83
C VAL A 123 7.86 -24.06 -2.53
N ASP A 124 8.69 -24.67 -3.37
CA ASP A 124 10.14 -24.86 -3.12
C ASP A 124 11.00 -23.68 -3.62
N GLY A 125 10.41 -22.49 -3.79
CA GLY A 125 11.08 -21.28 -4.26
C GLY A 125 10.95 -21.02 -5.77
N ILE A 126 11.72 -20.03 -6.24
CA ILE A 126 11.62 -19.50 -7.60
C ILE A 126 12.24 -20.46 -8.60
N ASP A 127 11.51 -20.82 -9.66
CA ASP A 127 12.09 -21.52 -10.82
C ASP A 127 12.90 -20.55 -11.68
N PRO A 128 14.23 -20.73 -11.80
CA PRO A 128 15.05 -19.87 -12.65
C PRO A 128 14.59 -19.86 -14.12
N GLN A 129 13.99 -20.95 -14.60
CA GLN A 129 13.50 -21.05 -16.00
C GLN A 129 12.31 -20.14 -16.28
N LEU A 130 11.62 -19.64 -15.25
CA LEU A 130 10.54 -18.67 -15.40
C LEU A 130 11.05 -17.23 -15.47
N LEU A 131 12.31 -16.97 -15.10
CA LEU A 131 12.88 -15.62 -15.03
C LEU A 131 13.46 -15.18 -16.38
N GLU A 132 12.59 -15.08 -17.38
CA GLU A 132 12.97 -14.61 -18.72
C GLU A 132 13.51 -13.17 -18.67
N ALA A 133 14.55 -12.90 -19.46
CA ALA A 133 15.13 -11.58 -19.53
C ALA A 133 14.36 -10.68 -20.53
N PRO A 134 14.24 -9.37 -20.28
CA PRO A 134 13.68 -8.46 -21.26
C PRO A 134 14.62 -8.33 -22.46
N THR A 135 14.06 -8.02 -23.63
CA THR A 135 14.86 -7.87 -24.84
C THR A 135 15.82 -6.67 -24.73
N PRO A 136 16.97 -6.67 -25.43
CA PRO A 136 17.86 -5.51 -25.48
C PRO A 136 17.19 -4.25 -26.05
N GLU A 137 16.17 -4.41 -26.88
CA GLU A 137 15.35 -3.30 -27.38
C GLU A 137 14.50 -2.69 -26.27
N ASP A 138 13.79 -3.51 -25.49
CA ASP A 138 13.00 -3.05 -24.35
C ASP A 138 13.86 -2.34 -23.30
N ARG A 139 15.03 -2.90 -22.96
CA ARG A 139 15.97 -2.25 -22.03
C ARG A 139 16.38 -0.86 -22.50
N ARG A 140 16.73 -0.72 -23.79
CA ARG A 140 17.13 0.57 -24.38
C ARG A 140 15.96 1.56 -24.43
N ARG A 141 14.79 1.10 -24.87
CA ARG A 141 13.57 1.90 -24.99
C ARG A 141 13.15 2.50 -23.64
N LEU A 142 13.01 1.65 -22.61
CA LEU A 142 12.62 2.10 -21.27
C LEU A 142 13.65 3.03 -20.63
N ARG A 143 14.95 2.75 -20.83
CA ARG A 143 16.01 3.61 -20.33
C ARG A 143 15.99 4.99 -21.00
N SER A 144 15.71 5.07 -22.30
CA SER A 144 15.58 6.35 -23.01
C SER A 144 14.42 7.15 -22.41
N PHE A 145 13.22 6.58 -22.35
CA PHE A 145 12.06 7.29 -21.79
C PHE A 145 12.28 7.76 -20.35
N PHE A 146 12.98 6.97 -19.53
CA PHE A 146 13.35 7.38 -18.18
C PHE A 146 14.33 8.55 -18.14
N LEU A 147 15.37 8.54 -18.98
CA LEU A 147 16.37 9.62 -19.04
C LEU A 147 15.81 10.91 -19.64
N ASP A 148 14.90 10.78 -20.61
CA ASP A 148 14.24 11.89 -21.30
C ASP A 148 13.02 12.42 -20.52
N GLU A 149 12.75 11.88 -19.32
CA GLU A 149 11.61 12.22 -18.45
C GLU A 149 10.22 12.08 -19.14
N GLN A 150 10.12 11.17 -20.11
CA GLN A 150 8.89 10.84 -20.82
C GLN A 150 8.04 9.88 -20.00
N TRP A 151 7.40 10.38 -18.94
CA TRP A 151 6.74 9.56 -17.93
C TRP A 151 5.51 8.79 -18.43
N GLU A 152 4.74 9.35 -19.37
CA GLU A 152 3.57 8.67 -19.95
C GLU A 152 4.01 7.48 -20.81
N GLU A 153 4.98 7.70 -21.68
CA GLU A 153 5.56 6.70 -22.56
C GLU A 153 6.32 5.64 -21.77
N LEU A 154 7.06 6.04 -20.73
CA LEU A 154 7.73 5.12 -19.83
C LEU A 154 6.72 4.19 -19.15
N LEU A 155 5.61 4.73 -18.64
CA LEU A 155 4.59 3.93 -17.96
C LEU A 155 3.90 2.98 -18.94
N ALA A 156 3.51 3.46 -20.13
CA ALA A 156 2.89 2.64 -21.15
C ALA A 156 3.81 1.50 -21.61
N ALA A 157 5.06 1.81 -21.98
CA ALA A 157 6.04 0.82 -22.44
C ALA A 157 6.43 -0.17 -21.33
N SER A 158 6.54 0.29 -20.07
CA SER A 158 6.80 -0.60 -18.94
C SER A 158 5.71 -1.66 -18.82
N GLU A 159 4.48 -1.28 -19.11
CA GLU A 159 3.33 -2.15 -18.92
C GLU A 159 3.10 -3.12 -20.09
N GLU A 160 3.58 -2.78 -21.29
CA GLU A 160 3.74 -3.74 -22.39
C GLU A 160 4.72 -4.85 -22.00
N VAL A 161 5.88 -4.47 -21.47
CA VAL A 161 6.89 -5.44 -21.01
C VAL A 161 6.38 -6.23 -19.80
N MET A 162 5.61 -5.60 -18.92
CA MET A 162 4.99 -6.25 -17.76
C MET A 162 4.04 -7.37 -18.17
N ALA A 163 3.37 -7.25 -19.31
CA ALA A 163 2.47 -8.28 -19.82
C ALA A 163 3.21 -9.49 -20.43
N SER A 164 4.50 -9.34 -20.74
CA SER A 164 5.36 -10.39 -21.30
C SER A 164 5.93 -11.32 -20.22
N GLU A 165 6.65 -12.36 -20.66
CA GLU A 165 7.37 -13.30 -19.80
C GLU A 165 8.38 -12.60 -18.86
N ALA A 166 9.01 -11.50 -19.32
CA ALA A 166 9.98 -10.74 -18.54
C ALA A 166 9.36 -10.04 -17.31
N GLY A 167 8.05 -9.79 -17.33
CA GLY A 167 7.31 -9.20 -16.21
C GLY A 167 7.26 -10.09 -14.95
N ARG A 168 7.68 -11.36 -15.06
CA ARG A 168 7.75 -12.29 -13.93
C ARG A 168 8.81 -11.91 -12.91
N GLY A 169 9.98 -11.48 -13.38
CA GLY A 169 11.16 -11.36 -12.54
C GLY A 169 11.98 -10.09 -12.69
N TRP A 170 11.77 -9.30 -13.74
CA TRP A 170 12.56 -8.09 -13.94
C TRP A 170 12.03 -6.93 -13.10
N LEU A 171 12.72 -6.62 -12.00
CA LEU A 171 12.30 -5.64 -10.99
C LEU A 171 12.61 -4.20 -11.37
N ASP A 172 13.57 -3.95 -12.28
CA ASP A 172 13.78 -2.59 -12.82
C ASP A 172 12.50 -2.03 -13.44
N LEU A 173 11.67 -2.90 -14.02
CA LEU A 173 10.38 -2.56 -14.57
C LEU A 173 9.44 -1.93 -13.54
N GLN A 174 9.48 -2.44 -12.30
CA GLN A 174 8.62 -1.94 -11.22
C GLN A 174 9.09 -0.58 -10.75
N ARG A 175 10.41 -0.37 -10.70
CA ARG A 175 10.99 0.95 -10.43
C ARG A 175 10.53 1.97 -11.49
N TYR A 176 10.63 1.64 -12.78
CA TYR A 176 10.16 2.54 -13.84
C TYR A 176 8.66 2.84 -13.73
N SER A 177 7.83 1.81 -13.57
CA SER A 177 6.37 1.97 -13.49
C SER A 177 5.95 2.84 -12.30
N ILE A 178 6.54 2.61 -11.12
CA ILE A 178 6.21 3.36 -9.90
C ILE A 178 6.72 4.80 -9.98
N LEU A 179 7.96 5.01 -10.43
CA LEU A 179 8.52 6.36 -10.57
C LEU A 179 7.76 7.17 -11.63
N ALA A 180 7.40 6.56 -12.76
CA ALA A 180 6.59 7.21 -13.77
C ALA A 180 5.22 7.64 -13.20
N ALA A 181 4.52 6.74 -12.52
CA ALA A 181 3.24 7.05 -11.89
C ALA A 181 3.36 8.17 -10.83
N ASP A 182 4.42 8.19 -10.02
CA ASP A 182 4.65 9.28 -9.07
C ASP A 182 4.90 10.63 -9.77
N LYS A 183 5.63 10.62 -10.90
CA LYS A 183 5.98 11.81 -11.67
C LYS A 183 4.81 12.39 -12.47
N LEU A 184 3.88 11.55 -12.92
CA LEU A 184 2.62 11.97 -13.54
C LEU A 184 1.66 12.66 -12.55
N GLY A 185 1.93 12.57 -11.25
CA GLY A 185 1.31 13.40 -10.23
C GLY A 185 0.12 12.76 -9.53
N LYS A 186 -0.68 13.61 -8.86
CA LYS A 186 -1.67 13.16 -7.85
C LYS A 186 -2.75 12.24 -8.40
N GLU A 187 -3.10 12.38 -9.67
CA GLU A 187 -4.13 11.57 -10.32
C GLU A 187 -3.71 10.10 -10.47
N TYR A 188 -2.40 9.84 -10.59
CA TYR A 188 -1.83 8.50 -10.68
C TYR A 188 -1.47 7.90 -9.32
N ARG A 189 -1.76 8.61 -8.21
CA ARG A 189 -1.50 8.09 -6.86
C ARG A 189 -2.14 6.72 -6.60
N PRO A 190 -3.40 6.44 -6.98
CA PRO A 190 -4.00 5.11 -6.79
C PRO A 190 -3.19 4.01 -7.49
N VAL A 191 -2.70 4.28 -8.70
CA VAL A 191 -1.82 3.37 -9.45
C VAL A 191 -0.52 3.16 -8.68
N ALA A 192 0.21 4.24 -8.34
CA ALA A 192 1.47 4.13 -7.63
C ALA A 192 1.33 3.39 -6.29
N SER A 193 0.29 3.69 -5.50
CA SER A 193 0.01 2.98 -4.24
C SER A 193 -0.29 1.50 -4.45
N ALA A 194 -1.10 1.14 -5.45
CA ALA A 194 -1.40 -0.25 -5.77
C ALA A 194 -0.15 -1.02 -6.20
N LEU A 195 0.69 -0.42 -7.06
CA LEU A 195 1.95 -1.01 -7.51
C LEU A 195 2.92 -1.26 -6.36
N ARG A 196 3.08 -0.27 -5.47
CA ARG A 196 3.93 -0.41 -4.27
C ARG A 196 3.41 -1.51 -3.35
N GLY A 197 2.11 -1.56 -3.08
CA GLY A 197 1.51 -2.60 -2.25
C GLY A 197 1.71 -4.00 -2.85
N ALA A 198 1.49 -4.15 -4.15
CA ALA A 198 1.65 -5.43 -4.83
C ALA A 198 3.13 -5.87 -4.88
N LEU A 199 4.06 -4.93 -5.12
CA LEU A 199 5.50 -5.20 -5.10
C LEU A 199 5.99 -5.60 -3.70
N LYS A 200 5.49 -4.93 -2.66
CA LYS A 200 5.81 -5.27 -1.27
C LYS A 200 5.42 -6.72 -0.97
N LEU A 201 4.18 -7.10 -1.25
CA LEU A 201 3.71 -8.48 -1.06
C LEU A 201 4.53 -9.49 -1.87
N LEU A 202 4.96 -9.14 -3.10
CA LEU A 202 5.84 -10.00 -3.89
C LEU A 202 7.19 -10.26 -3.21
N LEU A 203 7.82 -9.23 -2.67
CA LEU A 203 9.14 -9.35 -2.07
C LEU A 203 9.08 -9.91 -0.65
N GLU A 204 7.94 -9.81 0.03
CA GLU A 204 7.65 -10.55 1.27
C GLU A 204 7.50 -12.05 1.00
N ASP A 205 6.73 -12.42 -0.04
CA ASP A 205 6.54 -13.83 -0.41
C ASP A 205 7.82 -14.47 -0.98
N LEU A 206 8.59 -13.70 -1.75
CA LEU A 206 9.75 -14.15 -2.53
C LEU A 206 10.93 -13.18 -2.35
N PRO A 207 11.56 -13.12 -1.17
CA PRO A 207 12.64 -12.17 -0.89
C PRO A 207 13.87 -12.40 -1.77
N SER A 208 14.15 -13.65 -2.13
CA SER A 208 15.25 -14.02 -3.02
C SER A 208 15.08 -13.48 -4.44
N LEU A 209 13.89 -13.01 -4.83
CA LEU A 209 13.66 -12.41 -6.14
C LEU A 209 14.45 -11.12 -6.33
N ALA A 210 14.71 -10.36 -5.26
CA ALA A 210 15.49 -9.12 -5.35
C ALA A 210 16.93 -9.36 -5.84
N GLU A 211 17.50 -10.50 -5.49
CA GLU A 211 18.89 -10.87 -5.80
C GLU A 211 18.97 -11.98 -6.85
N ALA A 212 17.85 -12.35 -7.48
CA ALA A 212 17.79 -13.41 -8.46
C ALA A 212 18.49 -13.02 -9.77
N THR A 213 18.92 -14.04 -10.51
CA THR A 213 19.51 -13.92 -11.85
C THR A 213 18.48 -14.36 -12.90
N LEU A 214 18.35 -13.59 -13.97
CA LEU A 214 17.51 -13.90 -15.12
C LEU A 214 18.19 -14.92 -16.03
N MET A 215 17.43 -15.48 -16.97
CA MET A 215 17.90 -16.49 -17.93
C MET A 215 19.10 -16.06 -18.81
N ASP A 216 19.35 -14.76 -18.96
CA ASP A 216 20.49 -14.20 -19.71
C ASP A 216 21.70 -13.83 -18.83
N ASP A 217 21.76 -14.35 -17.60
CA ASP A 217 22.74 -14.04 -16.56
C ASP A 217 22.71 -12.59 -16.03
N SER A 218 21.74 -11.76 -16.45
CA SER A 218 21.56 -10.43 -15.89
C SER A 218 20.80 -10.47 -14.56
N SER A 219 20.97 -9.45 -13.73
CA SER A 219 20.26 -9.37 -12.45
C SER A 219 18.79 -8.99 -12.65
N SER A 220 17.91 -9.61 -11.86
CA SER A 220 16.49 -9.26 -11.74
C SER A 220 16.28 -7.80 -11.35
N ALA A 221 17.09 -7.29 -10.41
CA ALA A 221 17.19 -5.89 -10.06
C ALA A 221 18.62 -5.39 -10.35
N SER A 222 18.74 -4.28 -11.08
CA SER A 222 20.00 -3.55 -11.19
C SER A 222 20.46 -3.01 -9.84
N SER A 223 21.72 -2.62 -9.70
CA SER A 223 22.24 -2.01 -8.47
C SER A 223 21.47 -0.75 -8.05
N GLU A 224 21.02 0.06 -9.02
CA GLU A 224 20.17 1.22 -8.79
C GLU A 224 18.79 0.81 -8.25
N THR A 225 18.19 -0.23 -8.82
CA THR A 225 16.89 -0.75 -8.36
C THR A 225 16.98 -1.40 -6.99
N LEU A 226 18.05 -2.15 -6.70
CA LEU A 226 18.30 -2.69 -5.36
C LEU A 226 18.42 -1.58 -4.31
N ALA A 227 19.17 -0.52 -4.62
CA ALA A 227 19.28 0.63 -3.71
C ALA A 227 17.93 1.32 -3.50
N TRP A 228 17.14 1.48 -4.56
CA TRP A 228 15.79 2.02 -4.50
C TRP A 228 14.83 1.14 -3.67
N LEU A 229 14.89 -0.19 -3.84
CA LEU A 229 14.10 -1.16 -3.07
C LEU A 229 14.40 -1.06 -1.57
N LYS A 230 15.68 -1.01 -1.19
CA LYS A 230 16.12 -0.83 0.19
C LYS A 230 15.66 0.52 0.77
N ALA A 231 15.89 1.60 0.03
CA ALA A 231 15.49 2.95 0.46
C ALA A 231 13.98 3.11 0.64
N ALA A 232 13.18 2.38 -0.17
CA ALA A 232 11.72 2.39 -0.08
C ALA A 232 11.16 1.38 0.93
N GLY A 233 12.01 0.58 1.60
CA GLY A 233 11.60 -0.42 2.58
C GLY A 233 10.89 -1.64 1.97
N PHE A 234 11.17 -1.96 0.70
CA PHE A 234 10.67 -3.16 0.04
C PHE A 234 11.49 -4.41 0.33
N VAL A 235 12.77 -4.22 0.66
CA VAL A 235 13.70 -5.28 1.03
C VAL A 235 14.40 -4.82 2.29
N GLU A 236 14.57 -5.74 3.25
CA GLU A 236 15.27 -5.44 4.49
C GLU A 236 16.69 -4.95 4.18
N SER A 237 17.09 -3.88 4.85
CA SER A 237 18.49 -3.44 4.83
C SER A 237 19.25 -4.41 5.71
N GLY A 238 19.79 -5.48 5.11
CA GLY A 238 20.53 -6.52 5.81
C GLY A 238 21.73 -5.98 6.57
N GLU A 239 21.53 -5.60 7.83
CA GLU A 239 22.48 -5.92 8.89
C GLU A 239 22.01 -7.25 9.48
N THR A 240 22.79 -8.29 9.17
CA THR A 240 22.62 -9.70 9.54
C THR A 240 22.07 -9.91 10.96
N GLY A 241 20.85 -10.42 11.03
CA GLY A 241 20.31 -11.17 12.17
C GLY A 241 19.36 -12.22 11.60
N ASP A 242 19.68 -13.50 11.80
CA ASP A 242 18.86 -14.63 11.33
C ASP A 242 17.38 -14.45 11.72
N PRO A 243 16.42 -14.57 10.78
CA PRO A 243 15.02 -14.63 11.13
C PRO A 243 14.61 -16.06 11.49
N LEU A 244 14.06 -16.24 12.69
CA LEU A 244 13.19 -17.36 12.99
C LEU A 244 11.86 -17.20 12.23
N PRO A 245 11.21 -18.29 11.79
CA PRO A 245 10.04 -18.20 10.95
C PRO A 245 8.77 -17.95 11.77
N GLY A 246 8.07 -16.87 11.46
CA GLY A 246 6.64 -16.69 11.74
C GLY A 246 6.30 -15.52 12.65
N GLU A 247 6.30 -14.30 12.14
CA GLU A 247 5.43 -13.24 12.66
C GLU A 247 4.86 -12.43 11.49
N ASP A 248 3.55 -12.57 11.26
CA ASP A 248 2.74 -11.56 10.57
C ASP A 248 3.06 -10.21 11.24
N THR A 249 3.85 -9.35 10.60
CA THR A 249 4.24 -8.08 11.22
C THR A 249 3.02 -7.16 11.26
N ASP A 250 2.38 -7.14 12.43
CA ASP A 250 1.23 -6.32 12.76
C ASP A 250 1.53 -4.84 12.42
N PRO A 251 0.68 -4.12 11.65
CA PRO A 251 0.88 -2.70 11.37
C PRO A 251 0.98 -1.86 12.66
N ASP A 252 0.40 -2.31 13.78
CA ASP A 252 0.60 -1.69 15.08
C ASP A 252 1.97 -2.05 15.70
N GLN A 253 2.60 -3.17 15.35
CA GLN A 253 4.01 -3.47 15.64
C GLN A 253 4.98 -2.54 14.89
N VAL A 254 4.79 -2.32 13.59
CA VAL A 254 5.62 -1.38 12.82
C VAL A 254 5.49 0.05 13.37
N ARG A 255 4.26 0.45 13.75
CA ARG A 255 4.02 1.74 14.42
C ARG A 255 4.70 1.78 15.80
N ARG A 256 4.71 0.67 16.54
CA ARG A 256 5.46 0.46 17.81
C ARG A 256 6.93 0.77 17.63
N GLU A 257 7.57 0.01 16.77
CA GLU A 257 9.00 0.11 16.47
C GLU A 257 9.38 1.52 16.00
N ALA A 258 8.64 2.10 15.05
CA ALA A 258 8.92 3.45 14.54
C ALA A 258 8.80 4.56 15.61
N SER A 259 7.87 4.44 16.55
CA SER A 259 7.75 5.47 17.61
C SER A 259 8.74 5.23 18.75
N PHE A 260 9.11 3.98 19.02
CA PHE A 260 10.18 3.65 19.95
C PHE A 260 11.52 4.16 19.42
N GLU A 261 11.83 3.95 18.15
CA GLU A 261 12.99 4.55 17.48
C GLU A 261 12.98 6.08 17.57
N ARG A 262 11.81 6.70 17.37
CA ARG A 262 11.68 8.15 17.53
C ARG A 262 11.96 8.58 18.96
N ALA A 263 11.44 7.86 19.96
CA ALA A 263 11.73 8.13 21.37
C ALA A 263 13.22 7.97 21.68
N GLN A 264 13.88 6.93 21.15
CA GLN A 264 15.33 6.75 21.29
C GLN A 264 16.12 7.90 20.64
N LYS A 265 15.75 8.33 19.44
CA LYS A 265 16.38 9.49 18.77
C LYS A 265 16.20 10.77 19.58
N MET A 266 15.06 10.96 20.25
CA MET A 266 14.85 12.09 21.16
C MET A 266 15.75 12.02 22.39
N VAL A 267 15.93 10.84 22.98
CA VAL A 267 16.89 10.64 24.08
C VAL A 267 18.32 10.94 23.63
N GLN A 268 18.75 10.43 22.46
CA GLN A 268 20.07 10.71 21.88
C GLN A 268 20.25 12.19 21.53
N GLY A 269 19.18 12.86 21.11
CA GLY A 269 19.15 14.30 20.83
C GLY A 269 19.05 15.19 22.07
N GLY A 270 19.04 14.63 23.27
CA GLY A 270 19.00 15.37 24.54
C GLY A 270 17.60 15.80 25.02
N ASP A 271 16.52 15.24 24.46
CA ASP A 271 15.13 15.46 24.90
C ASP A 271 14.48 14.16 25.45
N PRO A 272 14.96 13.64 26.59
CA PRO A 272 14.36 12.45 27.21
C PRO A 272 12.95 12.70 27.76
N ASP A 273 12.64 13.92 28.22
CA ASP A 273 11.32 14.26 28.74
C ASP A 273 10.27 14.32 27.61
N GLY A 274 10.67 14.73 26.41
CA GLY A 274 9.86 14.59 25.20
C GLY A 274 9.64 13.12 24.81
N ALA A 275 10.68 12.28 24.91
CA ALA A 275 10.59 10.84 24.63
C ALA A 275 9.60 10.13 25.58
N ILE A 276 9.69 10.41 26.88
CA ILE A 276 8.77 9.88 27.89
C ILE A 276 7.33 10.34 27.62
N ARG A 277 7.12 11.64 27.37
CA ARG A 277 5.77 12.18 27.06
C ARG A 277 5.16 11.56 25.81
N LEU A 278 5.99 11.29 24.79
CA LEU A 278 5.57 10.62 23.57
C LEU A 278 5.07 9.19 23.86
N LEU A 279 5.86 8.40 24.59
CA LEU A 279 5.52 7.01 24.93
C LEU A 279 4.31 6.92 25.87
N MET A 280 4.24 7.76 26.90
CA MET A 280 3.09 7.76 27.82
C MET A 280 1.78 8.11 27.11
N ARG A 281 1.76 9.18 26.30
CA ARG A 281 0.56 9.57 25.51
C ARG A 281 0.14 8.45 24.55
N ARG A 282 1.12 7.74 24.00
CA ARG A 282 0.85 6.61 23.11
C ARG A 282 0.20 5.46 23.88
N GLY A 283 0.73 5.11 25.05
CA GLY A 283 0.14 4.10 25.92
C GLY A 283 -1.34 4.36 26.21
N ASP A 284 -1.76 5.63 26.29
CA ASP A 284 -3.17 5.98 26.52
C ASP A 284 -4.10 5.68 25.32
N VAL A 285 -3.57 5.69 24.09
CA VAL A 285 -4.37 5.56 22.84
C VAL A 285 -4.20 4.22 22.14
N GLU A 286 -3.32 3.36 22.65
CA GLU A 286 -2.99 2.07 22.07
C GLU A 286 -4.13 1.06 22.28
N ARG A 287 -4.44 0.29 21.23
CA ARG A 287 -5.68 -0.53 21.19
C ARG A 287 -5.52 -1.89 21.88
N SER A 288 -4.30 -2.41 21.95
CA SER A 288 -3.99 -3.71 22.54
C SER A 288 -3.44 -3.56 23.95
N GLU A 289 -3.86 -4.43 24.88
CA GLU A 289 -3.30 -4.53 26.24
C GLU A 289 -1.79 -4.82 26.21
N ARG A 290 -1.37 -5.76 25.36
CA ARG A 290 0.05 -6.09 25.14
C ARG A 290 0.86 -4.88 24.69
N ALA A 291 0.33 -4.11 23.74
CA ALA A 291 1.01 -2.92 23.22
C ALA A 291 1.08 -1.79 24.27
N ARG A 292 0.02 -1.58 25.05
CA ARG A 292 0.01 -0.65 26.21
C ARG A 292 1.04 -1.04 27.27
N PHE A 293 1.15 -2.34 27.56
CA PHE A 293 2.13 -2.89 28.49
C PHE A 293 3.57 -2.59 28.03
N ILE A 294 3.91 -2.95 26.78
CA ILE A 294 5.24 -2.75 26.21
C ILE A 294 5.62 -1.26 26.20
N THR A 295 4.75 -0.39 25.70
CA THR A 295 5.04 1.05 25.61
C THR A 295 5.22 1.72 26.99
N ARG A 296 4.46 1.31 28.02
CA ARG A 296 4.69 1.79 29.40
C ARG A 296 6.00 1.27 29.96
N ALA A 297 6.38 0.03 29.68
CA ALA A 297 7.67 -0.52 30.08
C ALA A 297 8.85 0.23 29.41
N GLU A 298 8.71 0.64 28.14
CA GLU A 298 9.70 1.46 27.44
C GLU A 298 9.85 2.86 28.06
N ALA A 299 8.74 3.52 28.40
CA ALA A 299 8.77 4.80 29.09
C ALA A 299 9.48 4.70 30.45
N ALA A 300 9.16 3.66 31.22
CA ALA A 300 9.82 3.38 32.50
C ALA A 300 11.32 3.07 32.32
N ALA A 301 11.71 2.40 31.23
CA ALA A 301 13.12 2.12 30.93
C ALA A 301 13.94 3.41 30.76
N ILE A 302 13.36 4.43 30.11
CA ILE A 302 14.01 5.75 29.94
C ILE A 302 14.14 6.47 31.30
N MET A 303 13.11 6.39 32.15
CA MET A 303 13.18 6.98 33.50
C MET A 303 14.28 6.31 34.34
N VAL A 304 14.36 4.97 34.31
CA VAL A 304 15.37 4.21 35.06
C VAL A 304 16.79 4.46 34.54
N SER A 305 16.99 4.57 33.22
CA SER A 305 18.31 4.87 32.66
C SER A 305 18.82 6.26 33.04
N ARG A 306 17.91 7.20 33.34
CA ARG A 306 18.21 8.53 33.88
C ARG A 306 18.38 8.58 35.39
N GLY A 307 18.15 7.47 36.09
CA GLY A 307 18.20 7.42 37.56
C GLY A 307 16.93 7.97 38.23
N GLU A 308 15.85 8.21 37.50
CA GLU A 308 14.57 8.69 38.04
C GLU A 308 13.75 7.53 38.65
N LEU A 309 14.38 6.77 39.54
CA LEU A 309 13.86 5.50 40.06
C LEU A 309 12.53 5.65 40.81
N VAL A 310 12.38 6.74 41.56
CA VAL A 310 11.16 7.03 42.34
C VAL A 310 9.96 7.31 41.42
N VAL A 311 10.22 7.90 40.25
CA VAL A 311 9.16 8.23 39.26
C VAL A 311 8.78 6.98 38.46
N ALA A 312 9.76 6.12 38.14
CA ALA A 312 9.53 4.89 37.40
C ALA A 312 8.78 3.82 38.23
N ARG A 313 9.04 3.76 39.54
CA ARG A 313 8.56 2.69 40.43
C ARG A 313 7.04 2.49 40.40
N PRO A 314 6.17 3.50 40.53
CA PRO A 314 4.72 3.30 40.50
C PRO A 314 4.21 2.69 39.19
N ILE A 315 4.81 3.05 38.06
CA ILE A 315 4.47 2.48 36.74
C ILE A 315 4.89 1.01 36.69
N LEU A 316 6.09 0.69 37.18
CA LEU A 316 6.61 -0.67 37.21
C LEU A 316 5.83 -1.57 38.19
N ASP A 317 5.37 -1.04 39.32
CA ASP A 317 4.48 -1.73 40.26
C ASP A 317 3.10 -2.05 39.63
N GLU A 318 2.58 -1.15 38.79
CA GLU A 318 1.35 -1.39 38.03
C GLU A 318 1.55 -2.48 36.97
N LEU A 319 2.65 -2.42 36.22
CA LEU A 319 2.99 -3.45 35.23
C LEU A 319 3.18 -4.83 35.89
N LEU A 320 3.79 -4.91 37.09
CA LEU A 320 3.89 -6.15 37.85
C LEU A 320 2.52 -6.73 38.19
N LYS A 321 1.57 -5.89 38.62
CA LYS A 321 0.19 -6.34 38.88
C LYS A 321 -0.49 -6.87 37.63
N GLU A 322 -0.24 -6.26 36.46
CA GLU A 322 -0.78 -6.74 35.19
C GLU A 322 -0.18 -8.10 34.80
N VAL A 323 1.13 -8.30 35.00
CA VAL A 323 1.79 -9.60 34.80
C VAL A 323 1.09 -10.69 35.63
N ASP A 324 0.80 -10.39 36.90
CA ASP A 324 0.16 -11.33 37.82
C ASP A 324 -1.34 -11.52 37.51
N GLN A 325 -2.06 -10.48 37.11
CA GLN A 325 -3.49 -10.55 36.78
C GLN A 325 -3.77 -11.35 35.52
N HIS A 326 -2.89 -11.24 34.51
CA HIS A 326 -3.06 -11.88 33.21
C HIS A 326 -2.19 -13.13 33.04
N ASN A 327 -1.47 -13.56 34.10
CA ASN A 327 -0.54 -14.69 34.10
C ASN A 327 0.43 -14.65 32.89
N LEU A 328 1.03 -13.48 32.62
CA LEU A 328 1.84 -13.29 31.41
C LEU A 328 3.06 -14.22 31.36
N GLU A 329 3.53 -14.70 32.52
CA GLU A 329 4.66 -15.65 32.62
C GLU A 329 4.39 -17.01 31.95
N ASP A 330 3.13 -17.40 31.80
CA ASP A 330 2.77 -18.72 31.27
C ASP A 330 2.72 -18.75 29.74
N TRP A 331 2.51 -17.61 29.08
CA TRP A 331 2.18 -17.57 27.65
C TRP A 331 2.82 -16.44 26.83
N GLU A 332 3.35 -15.39 27.45
CA GLU A 332 4.05 -14.31 26.73
C GLU A 332 5.56 -14.62 26.62
N ALA A 333 6.24 -13.99 25.66
CA ALA A 333 7.68 -14.13 25.52
C ALA A 333 8.41 -13.70 26.80
N GLY A 334 9.31 -14.55 27.31
CA GLY A 334 9.99 -14.36 28.59
C GLY A 334 10.73 -13.02 28.69
N GLU A 335 11.35 -12.56 27.61
CA GLU A 335 12.04 -11.27 27.53
C GLU A 335 11.12 -10.05 27.68
N ILE A 336 9.88 -10.14 27.17
CA ILE A 336 8.88 -9.06 27.26
C ILE A 336 8.43 -8.89 28.72
N VAL A 337 8.26 -10.00 29.44
CA VAL A 337 7.84 -10.00 30.85
C VAL A 337 9.02 -9.72 31.79
N ALA A 338 10.20 -10.27 31.50
CA ALA A 338 11.40 -10.10 32.33
C ALA A 338 11.92 -8.67 32.32
N ARG A 339 11.76 -7.92 31.22
CA ARG A 339 12.23 -6.54 31.09
C ARG A 339 11.66 -5.59 32.16
N PRO A 340 10.33 -5.42 32.33
CA PRO A 340 9.79 -4.59 33.40
C PRO A 340 10.12 -5.11 34.81
N LEU A 341 10.22 -6.44 35.01
CA LEU A 341 10.68 -7.01 36.29
C LEU A 341 12.13 -6.60 36.61
N GLY A 342 13.01 -6.62 35.62
CA GLY A 342 14.40 -6.17 35.76
C GLY A 342 14.52 -4.68 36.05
N LEU A 343 13.68 -3.86 35.43
CA LEU A 343 13.58 -2.43 35.74
C LEU A 343 13.08 -2.21 37.16
N LEU A 344 12.05 -2.94 37.59
CA LEU A 344 11.51 -2.87 38.94
C LEU A 344 12.56 -3.28 39.97
N TYR A 345 13.32 -4.35 39.70
CA TYR A 345 14.41 -4.78 40.58
C TYR A 345 15.44 -3.68 40.83
N ARG A 346 15.71 -2.82 39.83
CA ARG A 346 16.61 -1.66 39.97
C ARG A 346 15.99 -0.52 40.77
N CYS A 347 14.66 -0.42 40.80
CA CYS A 347 13.92 0.57 41.58
C CYS A 347 13.67 0.16 43.03
N LEU A 348 13.85 -1.11 43.38
CA LEU A 348 13.65 -1.62 44.74
C LEU A 348 14.81 -1.25 45.67
N ASP A 349 14.47 -0.88 46.89
CA ASP A 349 15.47 -0.57 47.91
C ASP A 349 16.16 -1.84 48.41
N PRO A 350 17.45 -1.78 48.81
CA PRO A 350 18.16 -2.92 49.38
C PRO A 350 17.50 -3.52 50.63
N SER A 351 16.72 -2.72 51.38
CA SER A 351 15.93 -3.16 52.53
C SER A 351 14.76 -4.07 52.14
N GLU A 352 14.31 -4.04 50.89
CA GLU A 352 13.22 -4.85 50.35
C GLU A 352 13.70 -6.25 49.90
N GLY A 353 14.60 -6.85 50.69
CA GLY A 353 15.28 -8.11 50.37
C GLY A 353 14.36 -9.26 49.93
N PRO A 354 13.24 -9.54 50.63
CA PRO A 354 12.32 -10.60 50.22
C PRO A 354 11.68 -10.38 48.84
N ILE A 355 11.25 -9.15 48.56
CA ILE A 355 10.60 -8.78 47.28
C ILE A 355 11.64 -8.81 46.16
N ARG A 356 12.83 -8.27 46.40
CA ARG A 356 13.95 -8.33 45.45
C ARG A 356 14.31 -9.77 45.10
N GLN A 357 14.39 -10.65 46.09
CA GLN A 357 14.67 -12.06 45.88
C GLN A 357 13.58 -12.75 45.05
N GLN A 358 12.31 -12.46 45.33
CA GLN A 358 11.18 -13.01 44.58
C GLN A 358 11.22 -12.58 43.11
N ILE A 359 11.39 -11.28 42.84
CA ILE A 359 11.49 -10.76 41.47
C ILE A 359 12.70 -11.35 40.75
N TYR A 360 13.86 -11.41 41.40
CA TYR A 360 15.06 -12.00 40.80
C TYR A 360 14.85 -13.47 40.40
N GLN A 361 14.18 -14.27 41.24
CA GLN A 361 13.85 -15.66 40.89
C GLN A 361 12.91 -15.77 39.68
N ARG A 362 11.94 -14.85 39.55
CA ARG A 362 11.05 -14.77 38.37
C ARG A 362 11.87 -14.45 37.12
N ILE A 363 12.74 -13.44 37.18
CA ILE A 363 13.65 -13.08 36.07
C ILE A 363 14.53 -14.28 35.69
N CYS A 364 15.12 -15.01 36.64
CA CYS A 364 15.95 -16.19 36.34
C CYS A 364 15.19 -17.28 35.55
N ARG A 365 13.87 -17.40 35.73
CA ARG A 365 13.05 -18.38 34.99
C ARG A 365 12.70 -17.88 33.59
N LEU A 366 12.44 -16.58 33.45
CA LEU A 366 11.97 -15.96 32.20
C LEU A 366 13.13 -15.57 31.26
N ASP A 367 14.18 -14.96 31.79
CA ASP A 367 15.36 -14.51 31.06
C ASP A 367 16.63 -14.65 31.93
N PRO A 368 17.34 -15.79 31.84
CA PRO A 368 18.59 -16.03 32.55
C PRO A 368 19.73 -15.05 32.18
N LEU A 369 19.72 -14.47 30.99
CA LEU A 369 20.76 -13.54 30.53
C LEU A 369 20.58 -12.18 31.20
N LEU A 370 19.33 -11.69 31.26
CA LEU A 370 18.99 -10.50 32.03
C LEU A 370 19.30 -10.70 33.52
N ALA A 371 18.94 -11.85 34.10
CA ALA A 371 19.26 -12.17 35.49
C ALA A 371 20.77 -12.08 35.77
N ARG A 372 21.60 -12.62 34.87
CA ARG A 372 23.07 -12.55 34.99
C ARG A 372 23.55 -11.09 35.01
N SER A 373 23.06 -10.25 34.09
CA SER A 373 23.46 -8.84 34.01
C SER A 373 23.12 -8.07 35.30
N ILE A 374 21.97 -8.37 35.92
CA ILE A 374 21.53 -7.76 37.17
C ILE A 374 22.36 -8.28 38.37
N GLY A 375 22.68 -9.59 38.38
CA GLY A 375 23.46 -10.24 39.44
C GLY A 375 24.95 -9.88 39.44
N GLU A 376 25.49 -9.43 38.30
CA GLU A 376 26.84 -8.88 38.20
C GLU A 376 26.89 -7.42 38.68
N ALA A 377 25.89 -6.61 38.33
CA ALA A 377 25.77 -5.22 38.77
C ALA A 377 25.57 -5.05 40.29
N GLY A 378 25.12 -6.09 40.99
CA GLY A 378 24.98 -6.10 42.46
C GLY A 378 26.22 -6.57 43.24
N ARG A 379 27.31 -6.96 42.56
CA ARG A 379 28.58 -7.40 43.18
C ARG A 379 29.69 -6.36 43.16
N GLY A 380 29.49 -5.24 42.46
CA GLY A 380 30.32 -4.03 42.57
C GLY A 380 29.67 -3.04 43.51
#